data_AF-A0A7W0ZDH8-F1
#
_entry.id   AF-A0A7W0ZDH8-F1
#
_cell.length_a   1.000
_cell.length_b   1.000
_cell.length_c   1.000
_cell.angle_alpha   90.00
_cell.angle_beta   90.00
_cell.angle_gamma   90.00
#
_symmetry.space_group_name_H-M   'P 1'
#
loop_
_entity.id
_entity.type
_entity.pdbx_description
1 polymer ?
#
loop_
_entity_poly.entity_id
_entity_poly.type
_entity_poly.pdbx_seq_one_letter_code
_entity_poly.pdbx_strand_id
1 'polypeptide(L)' 'MWTIRRFEEAVDDMFARGLLHGTMHLSIGQEATAAGAISMIGEGDYITSTHRGR' A
#
# COMPACT_ATOMS: atom_id res chain seq x y z
N MET A 1 -6.64 -7.50 -2.77
CA MET A 1 -6.95 -6.14 -3.28
C MET A 1 -7.81 -5.34 -2.29
N TRP A 2 -9.01 -5.79 -1.89
CA TRP A 2 -9.86 -5.03 -0.96
C TRP A 2 -9.25 -4.74 0.41
N THR A 3 -8.38 -5.63 0.92
CA THR A 3 -7.65 -5.39 2.17
C THR A 3 -6.69 -4.20 2.07
N ILE A 4 -5.94 -4.10 0.96
CA ILE A 4 -5.03 -2.98 0.70
C ILE A 4 -5.84 -1.68 0.60
N ARG A 5 -6.92 -1.68 -0.20
CA ARG A 5 -7.83 -0.54 -0.32
C ARG A 5 -8.33 -0.04 1.04
N ARG A 6 -8.91 -0.93 1.85
CA ARG A 6 -9.50 -0.55 3.15
C ARG A 6 -8.45 -0.06 4.14
N PHE A 7 -7.26 -0.65 4.09
CA PHE A 7 -6.14 -0.17 4.91
C PHE A 7 -5.79 1.27 4.55
N GLU A 8 -5.66 1.56 3.26
CA GLU A 8 -5.29 2.91 2.82
C GLU A 8 -6.39 3.95 3.04
N GLU A 9 -7.65 3.58 2.85
CA GLU A 9 -8.80 4.45 3.20
C GLU A 9 -8.83 4.77 4.70
N ALA A 10 -8.51 3.79 5.57
CA ALA A 10 -8.43 4.04 7.00
C ALA A 10 -7.24 4.94 7.37
N VAL A 11 -6.10 4.76 6.70
CA VAL A 11 -4.93 5.64 6.86
C VAL A 11 -5.27 7.07 6.44
N ASP A 12 -5.99 7.24 5.33
CA ASP A 12 -6.44 8.56 4.85
C ASP A 12 -7.39 9.25 5.85
N ASP A 13 -8.38 8.53 6.40
CA ASP A 13 -9.27 9.05 7.44
C ASP A 13 -8.50 9.50 8.70
N MET A 14 -7.59 8.66 9.18
CA MET A 14 -6.80 8.98 10.37
C MET A 14 -5.88 10.19 10.13
N PHE A 15 -5.34 10.35 8.92
CA PHE A 15 -4.55 11.52 8.57
C PHE A 15 -5.40 12.78 8.47
N ALA A 16 -6.57 12.71 7.83
CA ALA A 16 -7.52 13.83 7.76
C ALA A 16 -7.97 14.31 9.14
N ARG A 17 -8.03 13.40 10.12
CA ARG A 17 -8.36 13.68 11.53
C ARG A 17 -7.16 14.16 12.36
N GLY A 18 -5.97 14.27 11.77
CA GLY A 18 -4.74 14.67 12.48
C GLY A 18 -4.22 13.63 13.47
N LEU A 19 -4.64 12.36 13.35
CA LEU A 19 -4.17 11.27 14.21
C LEU A 19 -2.85 10.68 13.69
N LEU A 20 -2.58 10.84 12.40
CA LEU A 20 -1.31 10.49 11.76
C LEU A 20 -0.58 11.76 11.33
N HIS A 21 0.74 11.77 11.53
CA HIS A 21 1.59 12.94 11.27
C HIS A 21 2.74 12.56 10.33
N GLY A 22 3.27 13.55 9.61
CA GLY A 22 4.36 13.36 8.64
C GLY A 22 3.85 13.23 7.21
N THR A 23 4.59 12.50 6.37
CA THR A 23 4.21 12.29 4.96
C THR A 23 3.52 10.93 4.79
N MET A 24 2.43 10.93 4.05
CA MET A 24 1.74 9.70 3.63
C MET A 24 1.71 9.61 2.12
N HIS A 25 1.91 8.40 1.61
CA HIS A 25 1.87 8.12 0.18
C HIS A 25 0.99 6.89 -0.04
N LEU A 26 -0.25 7.15 -0.42
CA LEU A 26 -1.25 6.12 -0.70
C LEU A 26 -1.07 5.57 -2.12
N SER A 27 -1.41 4.32 -2.31
CA SER A 27 -1.44 3.61 -3.59
C SER A 27 -2.87 3.22 -3.99
N ILE A 28 -3.88 3.94 -3.49
CA ILE A 28 -5.30 3.73 -3.81
C ILE A 28 -5.49 3.77 -5.33
N GLY A 29 -6.01 2.68 -5.87
CA GLY A 29 -6.19 2.47 -7.31
C GLY A 29 -5.04 1.73 -8.00
N GLN A 30 -3.95 1.44 -7.29
CA GLN A 30 -2.77 0.72 -7.78
C GLN A 30 -2.60 -0.66 -7.13
N GLU A 31 -3.63 -1.17 -6.45
CA GLU A 31 -3.55 -2.42 -5.67
C GLU A 31 -3.26 -3.63 -6.54
N ALA A 32 -3.70 -3.59 -7.81
CA ALA A 32 -3.44 -4.64 -8.78
C ALA A 32 -1.95 -4.78 -9.12
N THR A 33 -1.18 -3.69 -9.06
CA THR A 33 0.25 -3.70 -9.35
C THR A 33 1.01 -4.53 -8.31
N ALA A 34 0.82 -4.24 -7.02
CA ALA A 34 1.46 -4.97 -5.93
C ALA A 34 0.94 -6.40 -5.82
N ALA A 35 -0.38 -6.59 -5.81
CA ALA A 35 -0.99 -7.92 -5.70
C ALA A 35 -0.67 -8.81 -6.90
N GLY A 36 -0.67 -8.26 -8.11
CA GLY A 36 -0.32 -8.96 -9.34
C GLY A 36 1.15 -9.37 -9.36
N ALA A 37 2.06 -8.44 -9.04
CA ALA A 37 3.50 -8.75 -8.99
C ALA A 37 3.81 -9.87 -7.97
N ILE A 38 3.27 -9.77 -6.75
CA ILE A 38 3.52 -10.77 -5.68
C ILE A 38 2.92 -12.13 -6.04
N SER A 39 1.83 -12.18 -6.81
CA SER A 39 1.20 -13.46 -7.20
C SER A 39 2.06 -14.33 -8.13
N MET A 40 3.12 -13.77 -8.71
CA MET A 40 3.94 -14.42 -9.73
C MET A 40 5.39 -14.71 -9.31
N ILE A 41 5.81 -14.25 -8.12
CA ILE A 41 7.17 -14.46 -7.60
C ILE A 41 7.20 -15.65 -6.63
N GLY A 42 8.36 -16.29 -6.52
CA GLY A 42 8.57 -17.47 -5.69
C GLY A 42 9.37 -17.20 -4.42
N GLU A 43 9.50 -18.24 -3.59
CA GLU A 43 10.44 -18.21 -2.48
C GLU A 43 11.87 -18.04 -3.00
N GLY A 44 12.56 -17.00 -2.53
CA GLY A 44 13.93 -16.65 -2.94
C GLY A 44 14.03 -15.45 -3.87
N ASP A 45 12.91 -14.98 -4.42
CA ASP A 45 12.87 -13.73 -5.18
C ASP A 45 12.95 -12.51 -4.25
N TYR A 46 13.62 -11.47 -4.74
CA TYR A 46 13.79 -10.22 -3.99
C TYR A 46 12.75 -9.19 -4.43
N ILE A 47 12.15 -8.53 -3.44
CA ILE A 47 11.22 -7.41 -3.64
C ILE A 47 11.89 -6.14 -3.11
N THR A 48 11.87 -5.08 -3.92
CA THR A 48 12.22 -3.73 -3.49
C THR A 48 11.07 -2.78 -3.79
N SER A 49 10.97 -1.70 -3.02
CA SER A 49 9.96 -0.68 -3.22
C SER A 49 10.50 0.71 -2.91
N THR A 50 9.80 1.72 -3.42
CA THR A 50 10.06 3.12 -3.07
C THR A 50 9.16 3.53 -1.89
N HIS A 51 8.94 4.82 -1.69
CA HIS A 51 8.11 5.35 -0.60
C HIS A 51 6.60 4.97 -0.70
N ARG A 52 6.18 4.19 -1.70
CA ARG A 52 4.80 3.72 -1.95
C ARG A 52 4.63 2.19 -1.94
N GLY A 53 5.55 1.44 -1.34
CA GLY A 53 5.55 -0.03 -1.36
C GLY A 53 4.67 -0.74 -0.33
N ARG A 54 3.42 -0.31 -0.12
CA ARG A 54 2.50 -0.92 0.86
C ARG A 54 1.53 -1.91 0.23
#